data_AF-A0A9P1HP32-F1
#
_entry.id   AF-A0A9P1HP32-F1
#
_cell.length_a   1.000
_cell.length_b   1.000
_cell.length_c   1.000
_cell.angle_alpha   90.00
_cell.angle_beta   90.00
_cell.angle_gamma   90.00
#
_symmetry.space_group_name_H-M   'P 1'
#
loop_
_entity.id
_entity.type
_entity.pdbx_description
1 polymer ?
#
loop_
_entity_poly.entity_id
_entity_poly.type
_entity_poly.pdbx_seq_one_letter_code
_entity_poly.pdbx_strand_id
1 'polypeptide(L)'
;MFLDSNQLQGVILVKDSSSCFGEPIVYSLTKQNKVVVVTLKGRKDQLINRYACRVDENSFVYFDDFSRLSVLKENILKSSSNNGLCVIDCIEILLDIYGVDSVAMLMNDLKDYFMVVAAFCHYQTVSLNQWNRLCSIADSFLDVYKEGSLFLSNITSIKKNGKLQALQESFTVSPDLQLNCKKYECKEESSDNLSLETPFDVGLTLKDSEKSAKDALQLPYLSTQTQEGLVNLRLSDKKVRVGGQIIYTPDDGDDLDDSDPDDDLNL
;
A
#
# COMPACT_ATOMS: atom_id res chain seq x y z
N MET A 1 10.09 15.53 3.71
CA MET A 1 8.64 15.36 3.58
C MET A 1 8.44 14.61 2.30
N PHE A 2 7.80 13.44 2.33
CA PHE A 2 7.92 12.47 1.23
C PHE A 2 7.42 13.05 -0.08
N LEU A 3 6.29 13.75 -0.05
CA LEU A 3 5.72 14.40 -1.23
C LEU A 3 6.56 15.60 -1.74
N ASP A 4 7.23 16.35 -0.86
CA ASP A 4 8.06 17.50 -1.30
C ASP A 4 9.49 17.12 -1.74
N SER A 5 10.06 16.03 -1.20
CA SER A 5 11.49 15.72 -1.37
C SER A 5 11.79 14.55 -2.31
N ASN A 6 10.82 13.68 -2.58
CA ASN A 6 11.03 12.53 -3.46
C ASN A 6 10.31 12.74 -4.78
N GLN A 7 11.06 12.73 -5.88
CA GLN A 7 10.47 12.47 -7.18
C GLN A 7 9.93 11.06 -7.16
N LEU A 8 8.61 10.96 -7.11
CA LEU A 8 7.89 9.74 -7.40
C LEU A 8 8.40 9.13 -8.71
N GLN A 9 8.71 7.84 -8.70
CA GLN A 9 9.20 7.07 -9.86
C GLN A 9 8.55 5.69 -9.86
N GLY A 10 8.37 5.14 -11.06
CA GLY A 10 7.79 3.83 -11.27
C GLY A 10 6.27 3.82 -11.28
N VAL A 11 5.67 2.73 -10.82
CA VAL A 11 4.23 2.52 -10.81
C VAL A 11 3.63 3.05 -9.52
N ILE A 12 2.62 3.89 -9.64
CA ILE A 12 1.99 4.61 -8.54
C ILE A 12 0.50 4.39 -8.58
N LEU A 13 -0.04 3.89 -7.48
CA LEU A 13 -1.48 3.74 -7.33
C LEU A 13 -2.00 4.82 -6.39
N VAL A 14 -3.07 5.48 -6.79
CA VAL A 14 -3.69 6.49 -5.95
C VAL A 14 -5.13 6.06 -5.71
N LYS A 15 -5.43 5.73 -4.46
CA LYS A 15 -6.78 5.44 -4.03
C LYS A 15 -7.43 6.74 -3.58
N ASP A 16 -8.49 7.14 -4.27
CA ASP A 16 -9.15 8.41 -4.03
C ASP A 16 -10.63 8.25 -3.69
N SER A 17 -11.32 9.36 -3.45
CA SER A 17 -12.74 9.36 -3.17
C SER A 17 -13.42 10.56 -3.80
N SER A 18 -14.74 10.49 -3.91
CA SER A 18 -15.58 11.62 -4.33
C SER A 18 -15.39 12.90 -3.48
N SER A 19 -14.84 12.77 -2.27
CA SER A 19 -14.54 13.90 -1.37
C SER A 19 -13.11 14.44 -1.50
N CYS A 20 -12.21 13.66 -2.09
CA CYS A 20 -10.78 13.98 -2.20
C CYS A 20 -10.20 13.28 -3.43
N PHE A 21 -9.98 14.07 -4.46
CA PHE A 21 -9.43 13.65 -5.76
C PHE A 21 -7.91 13.47 -5.70
N GLY A 22 -7.41 12.37 -6.27
CA GLY A 22 -5.98 12.05 -6.28
C GLY A 22 -5.20 12.76 -7.39
N GLU A 23 -5.87 13.14 -8.47
CA GLU A 23 -5.25 13.71 -9.67
C GLU A 23 -4.44 14.99 -9.38
N PRO A 24 -4.93 15.97 -8.59
CA PRO A 24 -4.17 17.17 -8.28
C PRO A 24 -2.81 16.89 -7.65
N ILE A 25 -2.71 15.85 -6.80
CA ILE A 25 -1.46 15.48 -6.13
C ILE A 25 -0.45 14.97 -7.17
N VAL A 26 -0.85 14.01 -8.01
CA VAL A 26 0.04 13.43 -9.03
C VAL A 26 0.52 14.52 -10.00
N TYR A 27 -0.40 15.34 -10.52
CA TYR A 27 -0.03 16.44 -11.43
C TYR A 27 0.88 17.50 -10.79
N SER A 28 0.78 17.69 -9.47
CA SER A 28 1.66 18.61 -8.74
C SER A 28 3.07 18.02 -8.52
N LEU A 29 3.16 16.72 -8.25
CA LEU A 29 4.41 16.02 -7.96
C LEU A 29 5.28 15.80 -9.20
N THR A 30 4.64 15.59 -10.35
CA THR A 30 5.37 15.45 -11.61
C THR A 30 5.67 16.81 -12.19
N LYS A 31 6.90 17.29 -12.02
CA LYS A 31 7.42 18.50 -12.72
C LYS A 31 7.62 18.28 -14.23
N GLN A 32 7.09 17.19 -14.79
CA GLN A 32 7.30 16.83 -16.18
C GLN A 32 6.41 17.66 -17.11
N ASN A 33 6.96 18.00 -18.28
CA ASN A 33 6.28 18.81 -19.27
C ASN A 33 5.40 17.99 -20.23
N LYS A 34 5.53 16.66 -20.23
CA LYS A 34 4.78 15.78 -21.13
C LYS A 34 4.04 14.72 -20.34
N VAL A 35 2.72 14.72 -20.51
CA VAL A 35 1.79 13.81 -19.88
C VAL A 35 1.07 13.03 -20.98
N VAL A 36 0.93 11.73 -20.79
CA VAL A 36 0.01 10.89 -21.55
C VAL A 36 -1.12 10.49 -20.62
N VAL A 37 -2.36 10.83 -20.97
CA VAL A 37 -3.56 10.55 -20.19
C VAL A 37 -4.37 9.49 -20.90
N VAL A 38 -4.51 8.33 -20.24
CA VAL A 38 -5.33 7.20 -20.66
C VAL A 38 -6.69 7.31 -20.00
N THR A 39 -7.73 7.60 -20.78
CA THR A 39 -9.09 7.88 -20.25
C THR A 39 -10.19 7.46 -21.23
N LEU A 40 -11.44 7.58 -20.81
CA LEU A 40 -12.61 7.36 -21.64
C LEU A 40 -12.89 8.52 -22.61
N LYS A 41 -13.53 8.19 -23.74
CA LYS A 41 -14.10 9.20 -24.64
C LYS A 41 -15.13 10.04 -23.87
N GLY A 42 -14.95 11.36 -23.87
CA GLY A 42 -15.83 12.31 -23.16
C GLY A 42 -15.26 12.90 -21.86
N ARG A 43 -14.17 12.34 -21.30
CA ARG A 43 -13.49 12.94 -20.14
C ARG A 43 -12.43 13.98 -20.47
N LYS A 44 -12.01 14.06 -21.74
CA LYS A 44 -11.01 15.02 -22.23
C LYS A 44 -11.33 16.45 -21.78
N ASP A 45 -12.52 16.96 -22.09
CA ASP A 45 -12.84 18.37 -21.83
C ASP A 45 -12.85 18.69 -20.33
N GLN A 46 -13.29 17.74 -19.49
CA GLN A 46 -13.25 17.91 -18.03
C GLN A 46 -11.82 17.99 -17.50
N LEU A 47 -10.94 17.11 -17.98
CA LEU A 47 -9.54 17.06 -17.56
C LEU A 47 -8.74 18.26 -18.10
N ILE A 48 -8.96 18.68 -19.34
CA ILE A 48 -8.35 19.89 -19.90
C ILE A 48 -8.80 21.12 -19.11
N ASN A 49 -10.10 21.28 -18.84
CA ASN A 49 -10.58 22.44 -18.10
C ASN A 49 -10.02 22.50 -16.67
N ARG A 50 -9.79 21.34 -16.03
CA ARG A 50 -9.28 21.27 -14.66
C ARG A 50 -7.75 21.41 -14.60
N TYR A 51 -7.02 20.92 -15.61
CA TYR A 51 -5.57 20.81 -15.60
C TYR A 51 -4.92 21.39 -16.86
N ALA A 52 -5.45 22.50 -17.39
CA ALA A 52 -5.01 23.13 -18.64
C ALA A 52 -3.50 23.49 -18.66
N CYS A 53 -2.89 23.68 -17.49
CA CYS A 53 -1.45 23.95 -17.36
C CYS A 53 -0.56 22.70 -17.48
N ARG A 54 -1.14 21.49 -17.50
CA ARG A 54 -0.43 20.20 -17.50
C ARG A 54 -0.81 19.27 -18.63
N VAL A 55 -2.05 19.36 -19.12
CA VAL A 55 -2.60 18.45 -20.12
C VAL A 55 -3.04 19.24 -21.32
N ASP A 56 -2.61 18.81 -22.51
CA ASP A 56 -3.00 19.38 -23.80
C ASP A 56 -3.87 18.40 -24.59
N GLU A 57 -4.37 18.83 -25.75
CA GLU A 57 -5.22 17.98 -26.59
C GLU A 57 -4.53 16.72 -27.12
N ASN A 58 -3.20 16.76 -27.26
CA ASN A 58 -2.39 15.67 -27.81
C ASN A 58 -1.97 14.66 -26.73
N SER A 59 -2.23 14.98 -25.46
CA SER A 59 -1.89 14.15 -24.31
C SER A 59 -2.79 12.92 -24.19
N PHE A 60 -3.94 12.88 -24.86
CA PHE A 60 -4.98 11.89 -24.59
C PHE A 60 -4.88 10.63 -25.46
N VAL A 61 -4.97 9.48 -24.80
CA VAL A 61 -5.18 8.17 -25.42
C VAL A 61 -6.46 7.58 -24.88
N TYR A 62 -7.35 7.19 -25.79
CA TYR A 62 -8.64 6.64 -25.43
C TYR A 62 -8.62 5.13 -25.50
N PHE A 63 -9.16 4.49 -24.47
CA PHE A 63 -9.55 3.10 -24.56
C PHE A 63 -11.05 3.01 -24.85
N ASP A 64 -11.42 1.94 -25.54
CA ASP A 64 -12.81 1.51 -25.68
C ASP A 64 -12.93 0.05 -25.26
N ASP A 65 -14.17 -0.38 -25.00
CA ASP A 65 -14.49 -1.70 -24.47
C ASP A 65 -14.15 -2.85 -25.43
N PHE A 66 -13.84 -2.53 -26.68
CA PHE A 66 -13.62 -3.51 -27.76
C PHE A 66 -12.16 -3.59 -28.23
N SER A 67 -11.34 -2.62 -27.85
CA SER A 67 -9.94 -2.58 -28.22
C SER A 67 -9.17 -3.72 -27.56
N ARG A 68 -8.15 -4.23 -28.23
CA ARG A 68 -7.21 -5.14 -27.58
C ARG A 68 -6.24 -4.34 -26.73
N LEU A 69 -5.87 -4.87 -25.57
CA LEU A 69 -4.89 -4.23 -24.68
C LEU A 69 -3.55 -3.93 -25.37
N SER A 70 -3.15 -4.77 -26.33
CA SER A 70 -1.94 -4.56 -27.15
C SER A 70 -2.04 -3.31 -28.03
N VAL A 71 -3.22 -3.02 -28.58
CA VAL A 71 -3.47 -1.81 -29.39
C VAL A 71 -3.47 -0.57 -28.49
N LEU A 72 -4.08 -0.67 -27.31
CA LEU A 72 -4.03 0.41 -26.32
C LEU A 72 -2.58 0.73 -25.94
N LYS A 73 -1.77 -0.30 -25.61
CA LYS A 73 -0.34 -0.13 -25.32
C LYS A 73 0.39 0.57 -26.46
N GLU A 74 0.20 0.13 -27.71
CA GLU A 74 0.85 0.74 -28.86
C GLU A 74 0.47 2.22 -29.02
N ASN A 75 -0.81 2.57 -28.79
CA ASN A 75 -1.27 3.95 -28.84
C ASN A 75 -0.66 4.81 -27.72
N ILE A 76 -0.56 4.27 -26.50
CA ILE A 76 0.13 4.93 -25.38
C ILE A 76 1.59 5.23 -25.74
N LEU A 77 2.28 4.25 -26.31
CA LEU A 77 3.68 4.38 -26.70
C LEU A 77 3.88 5.35 -27.87
N LYS A 78 2.97 5.39 -28.85
CA LYS A 78 3.01 6.36 -29.95
C LYS A 78 2.84 7.81 -29.48
N SER A 79 2.00 8.02 -28.48
CA SER A 79 1.80 9.34 -27.86
C SER A 79 2.92 9.71 -26.88
N SER A 80 3.80 8.77 -26.54
CA SER A 80 4.87 8.99 -25.58
C SER A 80 6.05 9.75 -26.17
N SER A 81 6.71 10.53 -25.32
CA SER A 81 8.13 10.88 -25.49
C SER A 81 8.85 10.25 -24.30
N ASN A 82 9.99 9.60 -24.54
CA ASN A 82 10.76 8.93 -23.47
C ASN A 82 10.91 9.84 -22.24
N ASN A 83 10.67 9.27 -21.05
CA ASN A 83 10.77 9.94 -19.73
C ASN A 83 9.64 10.93 -19.38
N GLY A 84 8.38 10.64 -19.73
CA GLY A 84 7.20 11.41 -19.31
C GLY A 84 6.40 10.78 -18.15
N LEU A 85 5.20 11.34 -17.92
CA LEU A 85 4.19 10.82 -17.00
C LEU A 85 3.09 10.11 -17.81
N CYS A 86 2.74 8.88 -17.46
CA CYS A 86 1.53 8.22 -17.93
C CYS A 86 0.50 8.21 -16.80
N VAL A 87 -0.68 8.76 -17.06
CA VAL A 87 -1.82 8.78 -16.13
C VAL A 87 -2.89 7.86 -16.66
N ILE A 88 -3.40 6.96 -15.82
CA ILE A 88 -4.56 6.12 -16.07
C ILE A 88 -5.70 6.65 -15.20
N ASP A 89 -6.66 7.33 -15.83
CA ASP A 89 -7.74 8.06 -15.16
C ASP A 89 -8.80 7.12 -14.56
N CYS A 90 -9.30 6.17 -15.36
CA CYS A 90 -10.36 5.25 -14.95
C CYS A 90 -9.85 3.81 -14.98
N ILE A 91 -8.97 3.44 -14.04
CA ILE A 91 -8.41 2.07 -14.04
C ILE A 91 -9.49 1.02 -13.84
N GLU A 92 -10.58 1.33 -13.15
CA GLU A 92 -11.59 0.34 -12.78
C GLU A 92 -12.29 -0.21 -14.01
N ILE A 93 -12.52 0.65 -14.99
CA ILE A 93 -13.09 0.25 -16.28
C ILE A 93 -12.12 -0.65 -17.04
N LEU A 94 -10.81 -0.37 -16.98
CA LEU A 94 -9.81 -1.28 -17.53
C LEU A 94 -9.78 -2.62 -16.80
N LEU A 95 -9.94 -2.63 -15.48
CA LEU A 95 -10.03 -3.86 -14.68
C LEU A 95 -11.25 -4.69 -15.07
N ASP A 96 -12.38 -4.03 -15.33
CA ASP A 96 -13.63 -4.69 -15.73
C ASP A 96 -13.53 -5.29 -17.15
N ILE A 97 -12.89 -4.58 -18.09
CA ILE A 97 -12.75 -5.05 -19.48
C ILE A 97 -11.69 -6.14 -19.62
N TYR A 98 -10.50 -5.94 -19.03
CA TYR A 98 -9.31 -6.75 -19.33
C TYR A 98 -8.88 -7.68 -18.18
N GLY A 99 -9.43 -7.48 -16.99
CA GLY A 99 -9.00 -8.17 -15.78
C GLY A 99 -7.73 -7.58 -15.17
N VAL A 100 -7.58 -7.77 -13.85
CA VAL A 100 -6.51 -7.16 -13.06
C VAL A 100 -5.09 -7.60 -13.47
N ASP A 101 -4.91 -8.86 -13.89
CA ASP A 101 -3.59 -9.36 -14.31
C ASP A 101 -3.08 -8.68 -15.56
N SER A 102 -3.95 -8.56 -16.57
CA SER A 102 -3.64 -7.92 -17.84
C SER A 102 -3.30 -6.45 -17.62
N VAL A 103 -4.08 -5.75 -16.79
CA VAL A 103 -3.85 -4.34 -16.45
C VAL A 103 -2.56 -4.17 -15.65
N ALA A 104 -2.29 -5.05 -14.68
CA ALA A 104 -1.04 -5.03 -13.92
C ALA A 104 0.18 -5.23 -14.84
N MET A 105 0.13 -6.22 -15.74
CA MET A 105 1.16 -6.41 -16.76
C MET A 105 1.35 -5.16 -17.62
N LEU A 106 0.26 -4.54 -18.11
CA LEU A 106 0.36 -3.30 -18.89
C LEU A 106 1.08 -2.21 -18.09
N MET A 107 0.69 -1.97 -16.84
CA MET A 107 1.29 -0.92 -16.01
C MET A 107 2.78 -1.19 -15.76
N ASN A 108 3.15 -2.44 -15.49
CA ASN A 108 4.53 -2.83 -15.32
C ASN A 108 5.34 -2.66 -16.62
N ASP A 109 4.78 -3.00 -17.77
CA ASP A 109 5.42 -2.79 -19.08
C ASP A 109 5.62 -1.31 -19.40
N LEU A 110 4.68 -0.44 -18.99
CA LEU A 110 4.78 1.01 -19.21
C LEU A 110 5.88 1.66 -18.36
N LYS A 111 6.27 1.04 -17.25
CA LYS A 111 7.36 1.52 -16.37
C LYS A 111 8.69 1.67 -17.10
N ASP A 112 8.93 0.89 -18.16
CA ASP A 112 10.16 0.96 -18.95
C ASP A 112 10.23 2.18 -19.89
N TYR A 113 9.09 2.83 -20.15
CA TYR A 113 8.96 3.94 -21.09
C TYR A 113 8.66 5.27 -20.41
N PHE A 114 7.98 5.22 -19.26
CA PHE A 114 7.57 6.37 -18.48
C PHE A 114 8.32 6.42 -17.15
N MET A 115 8.71 7.61 -16.71
CA MET A 115 9.32 7.77 -15.40
C MET A 115 8.30 7.46 -14.28
N VAL A 116 7.04 7.81 -14.54
CA VAL A 116 5.92 7.59 -13.63
C VAL A 116 4.73 7.04 -14.42
N VAL A 117 4.17 5.95 -13.92
CA VAL A 117 2.88 5.41 -14.35
C VAL A 117 1.93 5.52 -13.17
N ALA A 118 1.05 6.51 -13.18
CA ALA A 118 0.08 6.75 -12.12
C ALA A 118 -1.29 6.21 -12.54
N ALA A 119 -1.98 5.51 -11.65
CA ALA A 119 -3.36 5.09 -11.86
C ALA A 119 -4.25 5.49 -10.69
N PHE A 120 -5.42 6.05 -11.01
CA PHE A 120 -6.42 6.47 -10.02
C PHE A 120 -7.45 5.36 -9.83
N CYS A 121 -7.64 4.98 -8.57
CA CYS A 121 -8.58 3.95 -8.13
C CYS A 121 -9.58 4.60 -7.17
N HIS A 122 -10.84 4.69 -7.55
CA HIS A 122 -11.85 5.19 -6.64
C HIS A 122 -12.14 4.15 -5.53
N TYR A 123 -12.19 4.60 -4.27
CA TYR A 123 -12.19 3.72 -3.09
C TYR A 123 -13.30 2.65 -3.10
N GLN A 124 -14.44 2.95 -3.72
CA GLN A 124 -15.64 2.12 -3.70
C GLN A 124 -15.79 1.16 -4.89
N THR A 125 -14.97 1.30 -5.93
CA THR A 125 -15.13 0.59 -7.21
C THR A 125 -14.18 -0.60 -7.34
N VAL A 126 -12.97 -0.49 -6.79
CA VAL A 126 -11.97 -1.57 -6.83
C VAL A 126 -12.12 -2.51 -5.65
N SER A 127 -12.31 -3.81 -5.90
CA SER A 127 -12.35 -4.82 -4.83
C SER A 127 -11.00 -4.95 -4.10
N LEU A 128 -11.02 -5.37 -2.84
CA LEU A 128 -9.79 -5.56 -2.05
C LEU A 128 -8.80 -6.52 -2.73
N ASN A 129 -9.29 -7.58 -3.38
CA ASN A 129 -8.43 -8.52 -4.10
C ASN A 129 -7.74 -7.85 -5.30
N GLN A 130 -8.50 -7.10 -6.11
CA GLN A 130 -7.92 -6.35 -7.24
C GLN A 130 -6.89 -5.33 -6.75
N TRP A 131 -7.21 -4.59 -5.69
CA TRP A 131 -6.31 -3.62 -5.09
C TRP A 131 -5.00 -4.26 -4.63
N ASN A 132 -5.05 -5.35 -3.87
CA ASN A 132 -3.85 -6.04 -3.39
C ASN A 132 -2.96 -6.54 -4.53
N ARG A 133 -3.56 -7.03 -5.61
CA ARG A 133 -2.82 -7.47 -6.80
C ARG A 133 -2.15 -6.31 -7.52
N LEU A 134 -2.83 -5.17 -7.67
CA LEU A 134 -2.21 -3.96 -8.19
C LEU A 134 -1.09 -3.46 -7.26
N CYS A 135 -1.28 -3.46 -5.94
CA CYS A 135 -0.23 -3.08 -5.00
C CYS A 135 1.02 -3.93 -5.11
N SER A 136 0.92 -5.20 -5.54
CA SER A 136 2.08 -6.07 -5.70
C SER A 136 3.06 -5.63 -6.79
N ILE A 137 2.60 -4.86 -7.78
CA ILE A 137 3.44 -4.30 -8.86
C ILE A 137 3.82 -2.84 -8.64
N ALA A 138 3.16 -2.17 -7.68
CA ALA A 138 3.34 -0.74 -7.46
C ALA A 138 4.60 -0.45 -6.65
N ASP A 139 5.36 0.55 -7.06
CA ASP A 139 6.50 1.06 -6.30
C ASP A 139 6.04 1.94 -5.12
N SER A 140 4.89 2.59 -5.27
CA SER A 140 4.25 3.36 -4.20
C SER A 140 2.75 3.40 -4.37
N PHE A 141 2.02 3.49 -3.27
CA PHE A 141 0.58 3.71 -3.30
C PHE A 141 0.16 4.75 -2.25
N LEU A 142 -0.84 5.53 -2.61
CA LEU A 142 -1.33 6.66 -1.84
C LEU A 142 -2.82 6.47 -1.58
N ASP A 143 -3.25 6.49 -0.33
CA ASP A 143 -4.66 6.60 0.03
C ASP A 143 -4.97 8.03 0.42
N VAL A 144 -5.80 8.72 -0.36
CA VAL A 144 -6.15 10.13 -0.15
C VAL A 144 -7.60 10.26 0.32
N TYR A 145 -7.79 11.02 1.39
CA TYR A 145 -9.10 11.18 2.00
C TYR A 145 -9.19 12.51 2.75
N LYS A 146 -10.43 12.93 3.01
CA LYS A 146 -10.73 14.14 3.76
C LYS A 146 -11.18 13.78 5.17
N GLU A 147 -10.53 14.37 6.17
CA GLU A 147 -10.90 14.25 7.57
C GLU A 147 -11.24 15.65 8.12
N GLY A 148 -12.53 15.89 8.35
CA GLY A 148 -13.02 17.22 8.74
C GLY A 148 -12.71 18.29 7.69
N SER A 149 -11.84 19.25 8.04
CA SER A 149 -11.38 20.31 7.14
C SER A 149 -10.02 20.03 6.48
N LEU A 150 -9.35 18.94 6.86
CA LEU A 150 -8.01 18.60 6.39
C LEU A 150 -8.07 17.53 5.30
N PHE A 151 -7.17 17.66 4.32
CA PHE A 151 -6.91 16.59 3.36
C PHE A 151 -5.67 15.83 3.82
N LEU A 152 -5.81 14.51 3.91
CA LEU A 152 -4.80 13.58 4.41
C LEU A 152 -4.43 12.59 3.33
N SER A 153 -3.16 12.19 3.33
CA SER A 153 -2.59 11.18 2.44
C SER A 153 -1.79 10.18 3.27
N ASN A 154 -2.19 8.91 3.17
CA ASN A 154 -1.39 7.79 3.66
C ASN A 154 -0.57 7.27 2.49
N ILE A 155 0.75 7.40 2.59
CA ILE A 155 1.68 7.05 1.53
C ILE A 155 2.45 5.84 1.98
N THR A 156 2.43 4.79 1.15
CA THR A 156 3.29 3.63 1.34
C THR A 156 4.20 3.49 0.14
N SER A 157 5.52 3.49 0.38
CA SER A 157 6.54 3.35 -0.65
C SER A 157 7.38 2.11 -0.40
N ILE A 158 7.64 1.35 -1.47
CA ILE A 158 8.47 0.16 -1.45
C ILE A 158 9.87 0.54 -1.89
N LYS A 159 10.85 0.44 -0.99
CA LYS A 159 12.25 0.73 -1.32
C LYS A 159 12.86 -0.41 -2.15
N LYS A 160 13.95 -0.11 -2.85
CA LYS A 160 14.74 -1.11 -3.61
C LYS A 160 15.22 -2.31 -2.79
N ASN A 161 15.34 -2.16 -1.48
CA ASN A 161 15.69 -3.24 -0.55
C ASN A 161 14.47 -4.03 -0.03
N GLY A 162 13.29 -3.81 -0.61
CA GLY A 162 12.02 -4.41 -0.20
C GLY A 162 11.41 -3.80 1.07
N LYS A 163 12.09 -2.85 1.74
CA LYS A 163 11.55 -2.26 2.97
C LYS A 163 10.38 -1.32 2.65
N LEU A 164 9.26 -1.55 3.33
CA LEU A 164 8.11 -0.65 3.30
C LEU A 164 8.38 0.59 4.15
N GLN A 165 8.08 1.76 3.59
CA GLN A 165 8.04 3.02 4.31
C GLN A 165 6.62 3.59 4.21
N ALA A 166 5.89 3.56 5.33
CA ALA A 166 4.60 4.21 5.48
C ALA A 166 4.77 5.60 6.09
N LEU A 167 4.01 6.57 5.59
CA LEU A 167 4.02 7.94 6.07
C LEU A 167 2.62 8.55 5.93
N GLN A 168 2.22 9.38 6.88
CA GLN A 168 0.99 10.14 6.82
C GLN A 168 1.28 11.64 6.75
N GLU A 169 0.76 12.30 5.73
CA GLU A 169 0.94 13.73 5.50
C GLU A 169 -0.42 14.39 5.27
N SER A 170 -0.59 15.57 5.85
CA SER A 170 -1.65 16.50 5.44
C SER A 170 -1.17 17.28 4.22
N PHE A 171 -2.06 17.58 3.30
CA PHE A 171 -1.70 18.32 2.09
C PHE A 171 -2.75 19.37 1.72
N THR A 172 -2.30 20.37 0.98
CA THR A 172 -3.17 21.33 0.29
C THR A 172 -2.61 21.55 -1.09
N VAL A 173 -3.48 21.53 -2.10
CA VAL A 173 -3.11 21.82 -3.49
C VAL A 173 -3.69 23.17 -3.86
N SER A 174 -2.84 24.08 -4.31
CA SER A 174 -3.27 25.38 -4.82
C SER A 174 -3.84 25.26 -6.24
N PRO A 175 -4.59 26.27 -6.73
CA PRO A 175 -5.15 26.24 -8.09
C PRO A 175 -4.10 26.13 -9.21
N ASP A 176 -2.87 26.58 -8.96
CA ASP A 176 -1.72 26.46 -9.85
C ASP A 176 -0.95 25.14 -9.69
N LEU A 177 -1.54 24.15 -9.00
CA LEU A 177 -0.96 22.83 -8.76
C LEU A 177 0.37 22.90 -8.00
N GLN A 178 0.48 23.83 -7.05
CA GLN A 178 1.53 23.77 -6.05
C GLN A 178 1.03 22.95 -4.86
N LEU A 179 1.80 21.92 -4.54
CA LEU A 179 1.55 21.05 -3.40
C LEU A 179 2.26 21.60 -2.18
N ASN A 180 1.50 21.84 -1.12
CA ASN A 180 2.06 22.11 0.20
C ASN A 180 1.71 20.95 1.11
N CYS A 181 2.72 20.25 1.60
CA CYS A 181 2.55 19.14 2.52
C CYS A 181 2.98 19.56 3.93
N LYS A 182 2.43 18.87 4.93
CA LYS A 182 2.88 18.95 6.33
C LYS A 182 2.76 17.56 6.93
N LYS A 183 3.79 17.11 7.63
CA LYS A 183 3.73 15.86 8.40
C LYS A 183 2.53 15.96 9.34
N TYR A 184 1.62 15.00 9.23
CA TYR A 184 0.48 14.95 10.13
C TYR A 184 0.95 14.25 11.40
N GLU A 185 1.03 15.02 12.48
CA GLU A 185 1.19 14.47 13.81
C GLU A 185 -0.22 14.45 14.40
N CYS A 186 -0.73 13.24 14.63
CA CYS A 186 -2.01 13.07 15.31
C CYS A 186 -1.91 13.84 16.63
N LYS A 187 -2.74 14.86 16.80
CA LYS A 187 -2.91 15.50 18.11
C LYS A 187 -3.72 14.53 18.95
N GLU A 188 -3.04 13.52 19.49
CA GLU A 188 -3.54 12.85 20.68
C GLU A 188 -3.60 13.93 21.76
N GLU A 189 -4.81 14.24 22.22
CA GLU A 189 -4.96 14.89 23.52
C GLU A 189 -4.25 13.99 24.53
N SER A 190 -3.17 14.51 25.08
CA SER A 190 -2.30 13.94 26.11
C SER A 190 -2.96 12.85 26.95
N SER A 191 -2.55 11.60 26.73
CA SER A 191 -2.49 10.61 27.80
C SER A 191 -1.05 10.17 27.96
N ASP A 192 -0.35 10.90 28.84
CA ASP A 192 0.86 10.41 29.46
C ASP A 192 0.56 9.05 30.09
N ASN A 193 1.18 7.99 29.57
CA ASN A 193 1.85 6.91 30.30
C ASN A 193 2.00 5.69 29.36
N LEU A 194 3.12 5.67 28.62
CA LEU A 194 3.62 4.41 28.06
C LEU A 194 3.98 3.47 29.21
N SER A 195 3.12 2.49 29.46
CA SER A 195 3.51 1.24 30.09
C SER A 195 3.23 0.10 29.10
N LEU A 196 4.27 -0.70 28.89
CA LEU A 196 4.34 -1.80 27.93
C LEU A 196 3.37 -2.93 28.30
N GLU A 197 2.15 -3.00 27.76
CA GLU A 197 1.29 -4.18 28.01
C GLU A 197 0.47 -4.65 26.79
N THR A 198 0.96 -5.74 26.20
CA THR A 198 0.30 -6.77 25.37
C THR A 198 -0.29 -6.41 23.98
N PRO A 199 -0.10 -7.27 22.96
CA PRO A 199 -0.41 -6.96 21.55
C PRO A 199 -1.91 -7.05 21.17
N PHE A 200 -2.83 -7.07 22.14
CA PHE A 200 -4.28 -7.18 21.89
C PHE A 200 -5.10 -6.30 22.84
N ASP A 201 -4.77 -5.00 22.94
CA ASP A 201 -5.64 -4.05 23.62
C ASP A 201 -6.35 -3.15 22.60
N VAL A 202 -7.67 -3.35 22.46
CA VAL A 202 -8.50 -2.75 21.40
C VAL A 202 -9.04 -1.36 21.77
N GLY A 203 -8.39 -0.66 22.70
CA GLY A 203 -8.74 0.71 23.08
C GLY A 203 -10.17 0.88 23.64
N LEU A 204 -10.70 -0.13 24.34
CA LEU A 204 -12.03 -0.05 24.95
C LEU A 204 -11.97 0.68 26.29
N THR A 205 -12.82 1.69 26.47
CA THR A 205 -13.04 2.36 27.76
C THR A 205 -13.91 1.49 28.67
N LEU A 206 -13.28 0.59 29.41
CA LEU A 206 -13.93 -0.32 30.35
C LEU A 206 -14.34 0.43 31.63
N LYS A 207 -15.52 0.11 32.18
CA LYS A 207 -15.91 0.57 33.53
C LYS A 207 -15.07 -0.15 34.58
N ASP A 208 -14.95 0.41 35.79
CA ASP A 208 -14.15 -0.17 36.88
C ASP A 208 -14.47 -1.63 37.19
N SER A 209 -15.74 -2.02 37.06
CA SER A 209 -16.20 -3.41 37.22
C SER A 209 -15.66 -4.36 36.14
N GLU A 210 -15.54 -3.87 34.90
CA GLU A 210 -15.08 -4.65 33.76
C GLU A 210 -13.54 -4.75 33.74
N LYS A 211 -12.85 -3.71 34.19
CA LYS A 211 -11.39 -3.73 34.37
C LYS A 211 -10.98 -4.77 35.42
N SER A 212 -11.67 -4.80 36.56
CA SER A 212 -11.46 -5.80 37.60
C SER A 212 -11.72 -7.24 37.10
N ALA A 213 -12.74 -7.42 36.24
CA ALA A 213 -13.02 -8.72 35.63
C ALA A 213 -11.95 -9.13 34.59
N LYS A 214 -11.42 -8.18 33.81
CA LYS A 214 -10.30 -8.41 32.88
C LYS A 214 -9.04 -8.83 33.63
N ASP A 215 -8.70 -8.13 34.70
CA ASP A 215 -7.51 -8.42 35.52
C ASP A 215 -7.62 -9.75 36.27
N ALA A 216 -8.85 -10.13 36.67
CA ALA A 216 -9.12 -11.43 37.29
C ALA A 216 -9.14 -12.61 36.29
N LEU A 217 -9.20 -12.34 34.99
CA LEU A 217 -9.27 -13.37 33.96
C LEU A 217 -7.89 -14.00 33.73
N GLN A 218 -7.61 -15.09 34.45
CA GLN A 218 -6.40 -15.87 34.23
C GLN A 218 -6.50 -16.63 32.91
N LEU A 219 -5.86 -16.10 31.87
CA LEU A 219 -5.76 -16.79 30.58
C LEU A 219 -4.85 -18.02 30.73
N PRO A 220 -5.27 -19.21 30.25
CA PRO A 220 -4.50 -20.46 30.39
C PRO A 220 -3.07 -20.43 29.83
N TYR A 221 -2.75 -19.48 28.95
CA TYR A 221 -1.42 -19.32 28.34
C TYR A 221 -0.52 -18.28 29.05
N LEU A 222 -1.08 -17.47 29.96
CA LEU A 222 -0.29 -16.52 30.76
C LEU A 222 0.16 -17.13 32.10
N SER A 223 -0.54 -18.16 32.59
CA SER A 223 -0.15 -18.93 33.78
C SER A 223 1.18 -19.68 33.63
N THR A 224 1.66 -19.87 32.40
CA THR A 224 2.99 -20.44 32.11
C THR A 224 4.16 -19.47 32.34
N GLN A 225 3.92 -18.22 32.73
CA GLN A 225 4.98 -17.26 33.09
C GLN A 225 5.39 -17.31 34.58
N THR A 226 4.61 -17.97 35.44
CA THR A 226 5.00 -18.17 36.85
C THR A 226 5.76 -19.48 37.03
N GLN A 227 6.77 -19.48 37.91
CA GLN A 227 7.63 -20.65 38.17
C GLN A 227 6.83 -21.91 38.56
N GLU A 228 5.70 -21.76 39.23
CA GLU A 228 4.82 -22.88 39.61
C GLU A 228 4.09 -23.52 38.41
N GLY A 229 3.70 -22.73 37.40
CA GLY A 229 3.10 -23.23 36.16
C GLY A 229 4.09 -24.00 35.28
N LEU A 230 5.37 -23.60 35.30
CA LEU A 230 6.46 -24.27 34.59
C LEU A 230 6.80 -25.65 35.17
N VAL A 231 6.59 -25.87 36.49
CA VAL A 231 6.89 -27.15 37.15
C VAL A 231 5.85 -28.22 36.79
N ASN A 232 4.57 -27.84 36.65
CA ASN A 232 3.52 -28.78 36.26
C ASN A 232 3.59 -29.22 34.78
N LEU A 233 4.26 -28.44 33.91
CA LEU A 233 4.47 -28.81 32.51
C LEU A 233 5.62 -29.82 32.30
N ARG A 234 6.48 -30.01 33.30
CA ARG A 234 7.64 -30.95 33.23
C ARG A 234 7.24 -32.42 33.24
N LEU A 235 5.97 -32.74 33.46
CA LEU A 235 5.46 -34.12 33.53
C LEU A 235 5.08 -34.70 32.15
N SER A 236 5.14 -33.92 31.08
CA SER A 236 4.94 -34.41 29.71
C SER A 236 6.20 -34.19 28.89
N ASP A 237 6.83 -35.28 28.46
CA ASP A 237 8.12 -35.38 27.75
C ASP A 237 8.20 -34.68 26.37
N LYS A 238 7.64 -33.48 26.18
CA LYS A 238 7.71 -32.77 24.90
C LYS A 238 7.86 -31.26 25.06
N LYS A 239 8.96 -30.75 24.49
CA LYS A 239 9.26 -29.36 24.10
C LYS A 239 9.07 -28.32 25.22
N VAL A 240 10.18 -27.95 25.86
CA VAL A 240 10.24 -26.86 26.84
C VAL A 240 10.43 -25.51 26.14
N ARG A 241 9.56 -24.55 26.44
CA ARG A 241 9.66 -23.17 25.96
C ARG A 241 10.01 -22.26 27.13
N VAL A 242 11.13 -21.54 27.03
CA VAL A 242 11.56 -20.55 28.04
C VAL A 242 11.79 -19.22 27.33
N GLY A 243 11.12 -18.15 27.77
CA GLY A 243 11.42 -16.78 27.31
C GLY A 243 11.28 -16.55 25.80
N GLY A 244 10.35 -17.23 25.12
CA GLY A 244 10.16 -17.13 23.67
C GLY A 244 11.14 -17.96 22.84
N GLN A 245 12.19 -18.51 23.45
CA GLN A 245 13.15 -19.39 22.82
C GLN A 245 12.66 -20.85 22.93
N ILE A 246 12.63 -21.56 21.80
CA ILE A 246 12.29 -22.99 21.75
C ILE A 246 13.61 -23.75 21.91
N ILE A 247 13.76 -24.45 23.03
CA ILE A 247 14.93 -25.29 23.28
C ILE A 247 14.55 -26.69 22.84
N TYR A 248 15.14 -27.15 21.73
CA TYR A 248 15.00 -28.53 21.30
C TYR A 248 15.84 -29.42 22.21
N THR A 249 15.20 -30.46 22.75
CA THR A 249 15.87 -31.51 23.53
C THR A 249 15.73 -32.77 22.68
N PRO A 250 16.84 -33.37 22.22
CA PRO A 250 16.78 -34.58 21.40
C PRO A 250 16.07 -35.69 22.17
N ASP A 251 15.20 -36.45 21.50
CA ASP A 251 14.57 -37.62 22.10
C ASP A 251 15.43 -38.88 21.87
N ASP A 252 15.17 -39.95 22.63
CA ASP A 252 15.92 -41.22 22.53
C ASP A 252 15.76 -41.93 21.16
N GLY A 253 14.92 -41.38 20.28
CA GLY A 253 14.69 -41.85 18.92
C GLY A 253 15.31 -40.98 17.82
N ASP A 254 15.93 -39.83 18.17
CA ASP A 254 16.72 -39.02 17.26
C ASP A 254 18.01 -39.81 16.94
N ASP A 255 17.98 -40.47 15.79
CA ASP A 255 19.14 -41.03 15.12
C ASP A 255 20.12 -39.90 14.80
N LEU A 256 21.19 -39.82 15.61
CA LEU A 256 22.41 -39.09 15.29
C LEU A 256 23.14 -39.78 14.12
N ASP A 257 22.48 -39.95 12.99
CA ASP A 257 23.14 -40.27 11.73
C ASP A 257 23.33 -38.97 10.95
N ASP A 258 24.58 -38.71 10.55
CA ASP A 258 25.03 -37.50 9.86
C ASP A 258 24.60 -37.50 8.37
N SER A 259 23.52 -38.22 8.01
CA SER A 259 23.04 -38.25 6.62
C SER A 259 22.29 -36.96 6.31
N ASP A 260 23.03 -35.92 5.96
CA ASP A 260 22.47 -34.67 5.48
C ASP A 260 21.64 -34.97 4.22
N PRO A 261 20.32 -34.70 4.20
CA PRO A 261 19.44 -35.01 3.06
C PRO A 261 19.78 -34.23 1.78
N ASP A 262 20.80 -33.37 1.84
CA ASP A 262 21.34 -32.59 0.72
C ASP A 262 22.40 -33.36 -0.10
N ASP A 263 22.96 -34.47 0.40
CA ASP A 263 24.05 -35.22 -0.29
C ASP A 263 23.59 -36.06 -1.50
N ASP A 264 22.28 -36.24 -1.68
CA ASP A 264 21.69 -36.99 -2.81
C ASP A 264 21.20 -36.09 -3.97
N LEU A 265 21.38 -34.76 -3.88
CA LEU A 265 20.83 -33.78 -4.84
C LEU A 265 21.68 -33.55 -6.11
N ASN A 266 22.52 -34.52 -6.50
CA ASN A 266 23.31 -34.48 -7.74
C ASN A 266 22.90 -35.61 -8.72
N LEU A 267 21.66 -35.59 -9.20
CA LEU A 267 21.16 -36.45 -10.28
C LEU A 267 20.52 -35.64 -11.42
#